data_AF-A0A662HE92-F1
#
_entry.id   AF-A0A662HE92-F1
#
_cell.length_a   1.000
_cell.length_b   1.000
_cell.length_c   1.000
_cell.angle_alpha   90.00
_cell.angle_beta   90.00
_cell.angle_gamma   90.00
#
_symmetry.space_group_name_H-M   'P 1'
#
loop_
_entity.id
_entity.type
_entity.pdbx_description
1 polymer ?
#
loop_
_entity_poly.entity_id
_entity_poly.type
_entity_poly.pdbx_seq_one_letter_code
_entity_poly.pdbx_strand_id
1 'polypeptide(L)'
;MFSKNITKVLLELAKRNESSVKDLIDGTRLSYYQIHRALRFLEKKGLIRRISKTNKYVIDCFLGDLLVELGEKYDLPVVLSKGGYKVATTLLEKPKTAKEISEETGLSYRHTIRILGTLTLSMAVKYERGVYFLVDDPKLKLFLEWLRARRGRIVAGRVLKRVPIGVKVEGSLTGFSVFWRWGVPIQRVFDYYVTPSMEVGLEEAIVHALILAENPQERGLVAIFYAKNIDRVDRSKLQKLAREYGVLKDVLELDAFIRGLKIERPSLFPPWEEVREQARAYSVDLERLRFRPISDEFFKRLGAKLEKEVRVFLFGGACMVLRGLKDGTKDIDLAVPTKEEYEVLVKALKKMGYKSYGVVEVRRRLRSDEPVGFFEKEGFPSIDLYTYRIADKLVLSEAMMRRAEVKKYGNLVLYLASNEDIILLKSVSDRLRDLLDIEIMIKKLRTSLKWSTILNELEMQKRLTRRHFCFPLLQTVEALEEKMKVKIPIKRKLEYLVEEHMSEVEKEVFNKEQEKLPS
;
A
#
# COMPACT_ATOMS: atom_id res chain seq x y z
N MET A 1 -22.33 21.25 -7.82
CA MET A 1 -21.27 22.18 -7.38
C MET A 1 -21.95 23.49 -7.03
N PHE A 2 -21.40 24.30 -6.12
CA PHE A 2 -22.03 25.57 -5.75
C PHE A 2 -21.95 26.54 -6.93
N SER A 3 -23.10 26.81 -7.56
CA SER A 3 -23.24 27.93 -8.48
C SER A 3 -23.50 29.20 -7.69
N LYS A 4 -23.33 30.37 -8.33
CA LYS A 4 -23.64 31.67 -7.72
C LYS A 4 -25.06 31.70 -7.11
N ASN A 5 -26.04 31.14 -7.82
CA ASN A 5 -27.43 31.07 -7.33
C ASN A 5 -27.57 30.13 -6.14
N ILE A 6 -26.89 28.98 -6.13
CA ILE A 6 -26.91 28.05 -4.99
C ILE A 6 -26.33 28.72 -3.75
N THR A 7 -25.19 29.41 -3.89
CA THR A 7 -24.56 30.13 -2.78
C THR A 7 -25.46 31.25 -2.27
N LYS A 8 -26.11 32.01 -3.17
CA LYS A 8 -27.03 33.07 -2.79
C LYS A 8 -28.22 32.54 -1.96
N VAL A 9 -28.80 31.42 -2.37
CA VAL A 9 -29.88 30.75 -1.63
C VAL A 9 -29.40 30.25 -0.27
N LEU A 10 -28.20 29.68 -0.20
CA LEU A 10 -27.62 29.21 1.06
C LEU A 10 -27.40 30.37 2.04
N LEU A 11 -26.87 31.51 1.58
CA LEU A 11 -26.64 32.68 2.42
C LEU A 11 -27.93 33.35 2.87
N GLU A 12 -28.94 33.44 2.00
CA GLU A 12 -30.25 33.99 2.39
C GLU A 12 -30.94 33.10 3.43
N LEU A 13 -30.79 31.79 3.32
CA LEU A 13 -31.29 30.86 4.32
C LEU A 13 -30.49 30.94 5.63
N ALA A 14 -29.16 31.12 5.57
CA ALA A 14 -28.30 31.31 6.74
C ALA A 14 -28.71 32.52 7.57
N LYS A 15 -29.07 33.64 6.94
CA LYS A 15 -29.53 34.85 7.64
C LYS A 15 -30.83 34.67 8.42
N ARG A 16 -31.68 33.73 8.00
CA ARG A 16 -33.04 33.55 8.53
C ARG A 16 -33.18 32.30 9.39
N ASN A 17 -32.20 31.40 9.37
CA ASN A 17 -32.18 30.05 9.95
C ASN A 17 -33.28 29.10 9.44
N GLU A 18 -34.48 29.60 9.18
CA GLU A 18 -35.63 28.91 8.62
C GLU A 18 -36.34 29.81 7.59
N SER A 19 -36.59 29.30 6.38
CA SER A 19 -37.31 30.06 5.33
C SER A 19 -38.23 29.19 4.49
N SER A 20 -39.33 29.78 4.03
CA SER A 20 -40.16 29.19 2.97
C SER A 20 -39.58 29.47 1.58
N VAL A 21 -40.07 28.76 0.56
CA VAL A 21 -39.68 29.04 -0.84
C VAL A 21 -40.06 30.46 -1.25
N LYS A 22 -41.18 31.00 -0.75
CA LYS A 22 -41.62 32.37 -1.04
C LYS A 22 -40.63 33.40 -0.48
N ASP A 23 -40.25 33.24 0.79
CA ASP A 23 -39.30 34.16 1.45
C ASP A 23 -37.92 34.16 0.75
N LEU A 24 -37.49 33.00 0.25
CA LEU A 24 -36.24 32.88 -0.49
C LEU A 24 -36.31 33.52 -1.89
N ILE A 25 -37.49 33.48 -2.54
CA ILE A 25 -37.70 34.21 -3.81
C ILE A 25 -37.58 35.71 -3.55
N ASP A 26 -38.25 36.20 -2.52
CA ASP A 26 -38.28 37.63 -2.18
C ASP A 26 -36.89 38.15 -1.76
N GLY A 27 -36.16 37.37 -0.95
CA GLY A 27 -34.81 37.73 -0.49
C GLY A 27 -33.71 37.60 -1.54
N THR A 28 -33.83 36.67 -2.51
CA THR A 28 -32.77 36.45 -3.51
C THR A 28 -33.08 37.01 -4.90
N ARG A 29 -34.34 37.37 -5.18
CA ARG A 29 -34.85 37.74 -6.51
C ARG A 29 -34.59 36.69 -7.60
N LEU A 30 -34.53 35.41 -7.22
CA LEU A 30 -34.36 34.28 -8.13
C LEU A 30 -35.71 33.67 -8.50
N SER A 31 -35.80 33.03 -9.67
CA SER A 31 -37.06 32.36 -10.07
C SER A 31 -37.33 31.13 -9.20
N TYR A 32 -38.61 30.75 -9.09
CA TYR A 32 -39.04 29.55 -8.37
C TYR A 32 -38.25 28.29 -8.77
N TYR A 33 -38.02 28.11 -10.07
CA TYR A 33 -37.24 26.99 -10.60
C TYR A 33 -35.77 27.01 -10.12
N GLN A 34 -35.13 28.19 -10.09
CA GLN A 34 -33.75 28.34 -9.61
C GLN A 34 -33.65 28.06 -8.11
N ILE A 35 -34.61 28.54 -7.31
CA ILE A 35 -34.70 28.25 -5.87
C ILE A 35 -34.87 26.75 -5.64
N HIS A 36 -35.84 26.12 -6.30
CA HIS A 36 -36.10 24.69 -6.13
C HIS A 36 -34.90 23.82 -6.53
N ARG A 37 -34.20 24.19 -7.62
CA ARG A 37 -32.95 23.52 -8.03
C ARG A 37 -31.84 23.70 -6.99
N ALA A 38 -31.72 24.89 -6.40
CA ALA A 38 -30.74 25.17 -5.36
C ALA A 38 -31.04 24.40 -4.07
N LEU A 39 -32.27 24.44 -3.59
CA LEU A 39 -32.70 23.73 -2.38
C LEU A 39 -32.50 22.22 -2.51
N ARG A 40 -32.90 21.60 -3.63
CA ARG A 40 -32.61 20.18 -3.87
C ARG A 40 -31.11 19.86 -3.86
N PHE A 41 -30.29 20.76 -4.41
CA PHE A 41 -28.84 20.57 -4.38
C PHE A 41 -28.27 20.68 -2.95
N LEU A 42 -28.69 21.68 -2.18
CA LEU A 42 -28.23 21.92 -0.81
C LEU A 42 -28.69 20.80 0.15
N GLU A 43 -29.93 20.33 -0.01
CA GLU A 43 -30.50 19.21 0.74
C GLU A 43 -29.76 17.90 0.41
N LYS A 44 -29.51 17.61 -0.87
CA LYS A 44 -28.66 16.47 -1.28
C LYS A 44 -27.23 16.55 -0.73
N LYS A 45 -26.73 17.76 -0.45
CA LYS A 45 -25.43 18.00 0.20
C LYS A 45 -25.50 18.01 1.73
N GLY A 46 -26.68 17.78 2.31
CA GLY A 46 -26.94 17.75 3.74
C GLY A 46 -26.71 19.09 4.44
N LEU A 47 -26.67 20.19 3.69
CA LEU A 47 -26.40 21.54 4.22
C LEU A 47 -27.65 22.14 4.87
N ILE A 48 -28.82 21.68 4.41
CA ILE A 48 -30.13 22.16 4.82
C ILE A 48 -31.05 20.95 4.97
N ARG A 49 -32.15 21.10 5.70
CA ARG A 49 -33.19 20.08 5.88
C ARG A 49 -34.55 20.66 5.59
N ARG A 50 -35.43 19.90 4.95
CA ARG A 50 -36.83 20.28 4.78
C ARG A 50 -37.67 19.80 5.97
N ILE A 51 -38.54 20.66 6.48
CA ILE A 51 -39.54 20.32 7.50
C ILE A 51 -40.86 20.02 6.78
N SER A 52 -41.26 18.74 6.73
CA SER A 52 -42.42 18.28 5.95
C SER A 52 -43.74 18.92 6.40
N LYS A 53 -43.92 19.20 7.70
CA LYS A 53 -45.16 19.78 8.25
C LYS A 53 -45.39 21.24 7.84
N THR A 54 -44.33 22.02 7.71
CA THR A 54 -44.41 23.47 7.44
C THR A 54 -43.96 23.84 6.03
N ASN A 55 -43.43 22.88 5.27
CA ASN A 55 -42.83 23.06 3.95
C ASN A 55 -41.72 24.12 3.92
N LYS A 56 -41.01 24.28 5.05
CA LYS A 56 -39.89 25.21 5.20
C LYS A 56 -38.56 24.47 5.15
N TYR A 57 -37.51 25.21 4.85
CA TYR A 57 -36.14 24.72 4.85
C TYR A 57 -35.41 25.33 6.04
N VAL A 58 -34.58 24.53 6.70
CA VAL A 58 -33.81 24.93 7.87
C VAL A 58 -32.35 24.62 7.64
N ILE A 59 -31.49 25.53 8.08
CA ILE A 59 -30.05 25.32 8.20
C ILE A 59 -29.70 25.15 9.67
N ASP A 60 -28.67 24.35 9.94
CA ASP A 60 -28.11 24.23 11.28
C ASP A 60 -27.64 25.60 11.79
N CYS A 61 -27.94 25.97 13.04
CA CYS A 61 -27.68 27.31 13.56
C CYS A 61 -26.19 27.66 13.53
N PHE A 62 -25.32 26.72 13.93
CA PHE A 62 -23.87 26.93 13.89
C PHE A 62 -23.37 27.16 12.47
N LEU A 63 -23.84 26.36 11.51
CA LEU A 63 -23.49 26.56 10.10
C LEU A 63 -24.06 27.87 9.54
N GLY A 64 -25.27 28.25 9.93
CA GLY A 64 -25.93 29.50 9.56
C GLY A 64 -25.10 30.70 10.01
N ASP A 65 -24.79 30.77 11.30
CA ASP A 65 -24.00 31.86 11.89
C ASP A 65 -22.61 31.97 11.25
N LEU A 66 -21.94 30.81 11.05
CA LEU A 66 -20.65 30.75 10.37
C LEU A 66 -20.72 31.31 8.94
N LEU A 67 -21.77 30.96 8.19
CA LEU A 67 -21.96 31.42 6.81
C LEU A 67 -22.30 32.90 6.72
N VAL A 68 -23.06 33.44 7.68
CA VAL A 68 -23.35 34.87 7.76
C VAL A 68 -22.06 35.65 7.97
N GLU A 69 -21.28 35.27 8.98
CA GLU A 69 -20.02 35.95 9.30
C GLU A 69 -18.98 35.86 8.16
N LEU A 70 -18.84 34.68 7.55
CA LEU A 70 -17.95 34.51 6.40
C LEU A 70 -18.45 35.29 5.17
N GLY A 71 -19.77 35.41 5.00
CA GLY A 71 -20.39 36.16 3.92
C GLY A 71 -20.24 37.68 4.03
N GLU A 72 -20.02 38.19 5.23
CA GLU A 72 -19.68 39.61 5.48
C GLU A 72 -18.22 39.91 5.16
N LYS A 73 -17.32 38.94 5.39
CA LYS A 73 -15.87 39.10 5.20
C LYS A 73 -15.39 38.77 3.79
N TYR A 74 -16.05 37.83 3.10
CA TYR A 74 -15.56 37.26 1.84
C TYR A 74 -16.66 37.15 0.78
N ASP A 75 -16.28 37.26 -0.50
CA ASP A 75 -17.16 36.89 -1.62
C ASP A 75 -17.27 35.36 -1.73
N LEU A 76 -18.12 34.77 -0.90
CA LEU A 76 -18.35 33.32 -0.86
C LEU A 76 -18.80 32.72 -2.21
N PRO A 77 -19.60 33.39 -3.06
CA PRO A 77 -19.84 32.95 -4.43
C PRO A 77 -18.56 32.69 -5.25
N VAL A 78 -17.53 33.54 -5.09
CA VAL A 78 -16.23 33.35 -5.75
C VAL A 78 -15.46 32.19 -5.10
N VAL A 79 -15.37 32.18 -3.77
CA VAL A 79 -14.65 31.15 -3.00
C VAL A 79 -15.24 29.75 -3.24
N LEU A 80 -16.56 29.61 -3.29
CA LEU A 80 -17.26 28.33 -3.45
C LEU A 80 -17.46 27.91 -4.91
N SER A 81 -17.05 28.75 -5.87
CA SER A 81 -17.12 28.44 -7.30
C SER A 81 -16.33 27.17 -7.64
N LYS A 82 -16.59 26.57 -8.81
CA LYS A 82 -15.93 25.33 -9.24
C LYS A 82 -14.40 25.40 -9.17
N GLY A 83 -13.84 26.50 -9.67
CA GLY A 83 -12.42 26.77 -9.68
C GLY A 83 -11.92 27.32 -8.35
N GLY A 84 -12.66 28.29 -7.77
CA GLY A 84 -12.30 28.93 -6.50
C GLY A 84 -12.14 27.93 -5.37
N TYR A 85 -13.11 27.02 -5.21
CA TYR A 85 -13.07 26.03 -4.15
C TYR A 85 -11.89 25.08 -4.29
N LYS A 86 -11.61 24.61 -5.53
CA LYS A 86 -10.46 23.74 -5.80
C LYS A 86 -9.16 24.43 -5.38
N VAL A 87 -8.93 25.65 -5.85
CA VAL A 87 -7.73 26.44 -5.55
C VAL A 87 -7.63 26.73 -4.05
N ALA A 88 -8.70 27.20 -3.41
CA ALA A 88 -8.73 27.50 -1.99
C ALA A 88 -8.40 26.25 -1.14
N THR A 89 -8.94 25.07 -1.49
CA THR A 89 -8.63 23.84 -0.75
C THR A 89 -7.18 23.37 -0.91
N THR A 90 -6.54 23.59 -2.08
CA THR A 90 -5.12 23.26 -2.25
C THR A 90 -4.20 24.13 -1.40
N LEU A 91 -4.67 25.30 -0.98
CA LEU A 91 -3.93 26.27 -0.16
C LEU A 91 -4.14 26.09 1.35
N LEU A 92 -4.97 25.12 1.80
CA LEU A 92 -5.20 24.86 3.22
C LEU A 92 -3.94 24.36 3.95
N GLU A 93 -3.12 23.56 3.27
CA GLU A 93 -1.99 22.85 3.88
C GLU A 93 -0.71 23.70 3.91
N LYS A 94 -0.41 24.39 2.81
CA LYS A 94 0.80 25.23 2.68
C LYS A 94 0.66 26.28 1.58
N PRO A 95 1.45 27.37 1.62
CA PRO A 95 1.59 28.30 0.51
C PRO A 95 2.12 27.61 -0.75
N LYS A 96 1.61 28.00 -1.93
CA LYS A 96 1.97 27.40 -3.22
C LYS A 96 2.10 28.44 -4.33
N THR A 97 2.93 28.17 -5.30
CA THR A 97 3.03 28.95 -6.55
C THR A 97 1.83 28.66 -7.46
N ALA A 98 1.55 29.58 -8.40
CA ALA A 98 0.49 29.36 -9.38
C ALA A 98 0.72 28.10 -10.25
N LYS A 99 1.98 27.72 -10.48
CA LYS A 99 2.35 26.53 -11.25
C LYS A 99 1.97 25.25 -10.48
N GLU A 100 2.37 25.15 -9.22
CA GLU A 100 2.03 24.01 -8.34
C GLU A 100 0.51 23.85 -8.21
N ILE A 101 -0.22 24.95 -8.03
CA ILE A 101 -1.69 24.93 -7.96
C ILE A 101 -2.29 24.44 -9.28
N SER A 102 -1.74 24.87 -10.43
CA SER A 102 -2.21 24.44 -11.75
C SER A 102 -2.05 22.94 -11.95
N GLU A 103 -0.88 22.40 -11.60
CA GLU A 103 -0.55 20.98 -11.70
C GLU A 103 -1.44 20.13 -10.80
N GLU A 104 -1.64 20.55 -9.54
CA GLU A 104 -2.43 19.80 -8.56
C GLU A 104 -3.94 19.85 -8.83
N THR A 105 -4.45 20.99 -9.30
CA THR A 105 -5.90 21.15 -9.56
C THR A 105 -6.34 20.60 -10.93
N GLY A 106 -5.38 20.33 -11.82
CA GLY A 106 -5.60 19.96 -13.22
C GLY A 106 -6.19 21.08 -14.07
N LEU A 107 -6.08 22.33 -13.63
CA LEU A 107 -6.53 23.51 -14.38
C LEU A 107 -5.39 24.02 -15.27
N SER A 108 -5.73 24.71 -16.37
CA SER A 108 -4.70 25.37 -17.17
C SER A 108 -4.11 26.55 -16.42
N TYR A 109 -2.83 26.83 -16.63
CA TYR A 109 -2.12 27.90 -15.92
C TYR A 109 -2.84 29.27 -16.03
N ARG A 110 -3.31 29.63 -17.23
CA ARG A 110 -4.11 30.85 -17.44
C ARG A 110 -5.40 30.87 -16.62
N HIS A 111 -6.11 29.73 -16.52
CA HIS A 111 -7.33 29.63 -15.73
C HIS A 111 -7.00 29.74 -14.23
N THR A 112 -5.93 29.09 -13.78
CA THR A 112 -5.45 29.17 -12.39
C THR A 112 -5.15 30.62 -12.00
N ILE A 113 -4.39 31.36 -12.81
CA ILE A 113 -4.10 32.79 -12.58
C ILE A 113 -5.39 33.62 -12.50
N ARG A 114 -6.34 33.39 -13.40
CA ARG A 114 -7.64 34.09 -13.37
C ARG A 114 -8.39 33.85 -12.07
N ILE A 115 -8.44 32.59 -11.60
CA ILE A 115 -9.12 32.24 -10.33
C ILE A 115 -8.40 32.88 -9.15
N LEU A 116 -7.07 32.81 -9.11
CA LEU A 116 -6.27 33.43 -8.06
C LEU A 116 -6.52 34.93 -7.99
N GLY A 117 -6.57 35.64 -9.12
CA GLY A 117 -6.93 37.05 -9.16
C GLY A 117 -8.30 37.32 -8.51
N THR A 118 -9.32 36.53 -8.82
CA THR A 118 -10.65 36.68 -8.19
C THR A 118 -10.67 36.35 -6.70
N LEU A 119 -9.89 35.34 -6.26
CA LEU A 119 -9.80 34.96 -4.85
C LEU A 119 -9.00 35.97 -4.02
N THR A 120 -8.01 36.63 -4.63
CA THR A 120 -7.28 37.73 -3.99
C THR A 120 -8.18 38.95 -3.82
N LEU A 121 -8.97 39.29 -4.85
CA LEU A 121 -9.98 40.35 -4.75
C LEU A 121 -11.08 40.04 -3.72
N SER A 122 -11.42 38.76 -3.54
CA SER A 122 -12.36 38.35 -2.50
C SER A 122 -11.76 38.32 -1.09
N MET A 123 -10.50 38.76 -0.93
CA MET A 123 -9.72 38.73 0.31
C MET A 123 -9.54 37.34 0.96
N ALA A 124 -9.90 36.27 0.26
CA ALA A 124 -9.81 34.90 0.79
C ALA A 124 -8.40 34.31 0.62
N VAL A 125 -7.65 34.80 -0.38
CA VAL A 125 -6.28 34.40 -0.69
C VAL A 125 -5.39 35.63 -0.71
N LYS A 126 -4.16 35.50 -0.24
CA LYS A 126 -3.12 36.54 -0.33
C LYS A 126 -1.98 36.05 -1.21
N TYR A 127 -1.25 37.01 -1.76
CA TYR A 127 -0.06 36.77 -2.58
C TYR A 127 1.12 37.53 -1.99
N GLU A 128 2.17 36.82 -1.60
CA GLU A 128 3.41 37.40 -1.09
C GLU A 128 4.60 36.59 -1.59
N ARG A 129 5.70 37.27 -1.94
CA ARG A 129 6.99 36.65 -2.29
C ARG A 129 6.90 35.50 -3.32
N GLY A 130 6.01 35.62 -4.32
CA GLY A 130 5.89 34.63 -5.39
C GLY A 130 4.95 33.45 -5.10
N VAL A 131 4.34 33.39 -3.90
CA VAL A 131 3.44 32.31 -3.49
C VAL A 131 2.08 32.85 -3.05
N TYR A 132 1.06 32.02 -3.23
CA TYR A 132 -0.29 32.26 -2.76
C TYR A 132 -0.54 31.46 -1.49
N PHE A 133 -1.27 32.05 -0.56
CA PHE A 133 -1.72 31.36 0.66
C PHE A 133 -3.14 31.75 1.01
N LEU A 134 -3.88 30.81 1.59
CA LEU A 134 -5.19 31.08 2.14
C LEU A 134 -5.04 31.98 3.37
N VAL A 135 -5.92 32.96 3.55
CA VAL A 135 -5.93 33.80 4.75
C VAL A 135 -6.05 32.94 6.00
N ASP A 136 -5.35 33.36 7.06
CA ASP A 136 -5.38 32.71 8.36
C ASP A 136 -6.65 33.08 9.14
N ASP A 137 -7.82 32.78 8.56
CA ASP A 137 -9.10 32.85 9.25
C ASP A 137 -9.53 31.42 9.63
N PRO A 138 -9.54 31.07 10.94
CA PRO A 138 -9.93 29.75 11.41
C PRO A 138 -11.33 29.32 10.96
N LYS A 139 -12.26 30.27 10.81
CA LYS A 139 -13.65 30.00 10.41
C LYS A 139 -13.73 29.64 8.93
N LEU A 140 -12.97 30.34 8.08
CA LEU A 140 -12.91 30.04 6.65
C LEU A 140 -12.23 28.68 6.40
N LYS A 141 -11.12 28.41 7.10
CA LYS A 141 -10.41 27.13 7.05
C LYS A 141 -11.33 25.98 7.46
N LEU A 142 -11.97 26.10 8.63
CA LEU A 142 -12.92 25.12 9.14
C LEU A 142 -14.06 24.86 8.15
N PHE A 143 -14.62 25.92 7.55
CA PHE A 143 -15.71 25.80 6.57
C PHE A 143 -15.27 25.08 5.29
N LEU A 144 -14.09 25.39 4.74
CA LEU A 144 -13.54 24.73 3.55
C LEU A 144 -13.20 23.27 3.82
N GLU A 145 -12.64 22.95 4.98
CA GLU A 145 -12.39 21.58 5.43
C GLU A 145 -13.69 20.79 5.60
N TRP A 146 -14.71 21.41 6.19
CA TRP A 146 -16.03 20.81 6.35
C TRP A 146 -16.69 20.48 5.01
N LEU A 147 -16.54 21.35 4.01
CA LEU A 147 -16.97 21.07 2.62
C LEU A 147 -16.13 19.98 1.95
N ARG A 148 -14.82 19.88 2.26
CA ARG A 148 -13.91 18.83 1.77
C ARG A 148 -14.32 17.48 2.32
N ALA A 149 -14.56 17.39 3.63
CA ALA A 149 -14.98 16.18 4.33
C ALA A 149 -16.31 15.60 3.83
N ARG A 150 -17.27 16.47 3.47
CA ARG A 150 -18.62 16.08 3.00
C ARG A 150 -18.71 15.50 1.59
N ARG A 151 -17.65 15.55 0.77
CA ARG A 151 -17.70 14.96 -0.57
C ARG A 151 -17.69 13.44 -0.56
N GLY A 152 -17.14 12.82 0.49
CA GLY A 152 -16.89 11.39 0.56
C GLY A 152 -15.86 10.92 -0.49
N ARG A 153 -15.07 9.91 -0.16
CA ARG A 153 -14.16 9.26 -1.11
C ARG A 153 -14.93 8.13 -1.79
N ILE A 154 -15.02 8.16 -3.12
CA ILE A 154 -15.62 7.06 -3.88
C ILE A 154 -14.52 6.06 -4.19
N VAL A 155 -14.65 4.83 -3.68
CA VAL A 155 -13.68 3.75 -3.85
C VAL A 155 -14.47 2.45 -4.02
N ALA A 156 -14.11 1.64 -5.02
CA ALA A 156 -14.76 0.34 -5.30
C ALA A 156 -16.31 0.41 -5.35
N GLY A 157 -16.86 1.42 -6.04
CA GLY A 157 -18.31 1.62 -6.17
C GLY A 157 -19.03 2.06 -4.88
N ARG A 158 -18.28 2.33 -3.79
CA ARG A 158 -18.82 2.74 -2.49
C ARG A 158 -18.36 4.14 -2.13
N VAL A 159 -19.14 4.82 -1.29
CA VAL A 159 -18.84 6.17 -0.80
C VAL A 159 -18.46 6.09 0.68
N LEU A 160 -17.20 6.38 0.99
CA LEU A 160 -16.71 6.51 2.36
C LEU A 160 -16.77 7.97 2.80
N LYS A 161 -17.49 8.26 3.88
CA LYS A 161 -17.74 9.63 4.36
C LYS A 161 -17.20 9.80 5.77
N ARG A 162 -16.61 10.96 6.06
CA ARG A 162 -16.26 11.45 7.40
C ARG A 162 -17.24 12.56 7.76
N VAL A 163 -17.98 12.42 8.85
CA VAL A 163 -19.04 13.34 9.27
C VAL A 163 -18.92 13.63 10.77
N PRO A 164 -19.15 14.87 11.24
CA PRO A 164 -19.13 15.17 12.66
C PRO A 164 -20.12 14.28 13.43
N ILE A 165 -19.77 13.93 14.67
CA ILE A 165 -20.66 13.15 15.53
C ILE A 165 -22.02 13.87 15.67
N GLY A 166 -23.10 13.09 15.66
CA GLY A 166 -24.48 13.59 15.76
C GLY A 166 -25.14 13.91 14.40
N VAL A 167 -24.37 13.96 13.31
CA VAL A 167 -24.92 14.15 11.97
C VAL A 167 -25.43 12.83 11.40
N LYS A 168 -26.75 12.73 11.18
CA LYS A 168 -27.36 11.56 10.53
C LYS A 168 -27.03 11.53 9.04
N VAL A 169 -26.40 10.45 8.59
CA VAL A 169 -26.06 10.20 7.20
C VAL A 169 -26.43 8.76 6.83
N GLU A 170 -26.90 8.56 5.60
CA GLU A 170 -27.21 7.25 5.06
C GLU A 170 -25.95 6.40 4.87
N GLY A 171 -26.00 5.15 5.32
CA GLY A 171 -24.90 4.18 5.25
C GLY A 171 -24.69 3.44 6.56
N SER A 172 -23.72 2.52 6.56
CA SER A 172 -23.29 1.79 7.76
C SER A 172 -22.07 2.45 8.38
N LEU A 173 -21.99 2.46 9.72
CA LEU A 173 -20.77 2.89 10.43
C LEU A 173 -19.59 2.01 10.04
N THR A 174 -18.42 2.62 9.84
CA THR A 174 -17.22 1.93 9.37
C THR A 174 -15.92 2.57 9.90
N GLY A 175 -14.78 1.93 9.60
CA GLY A 175 -13.44 2.40 9.94
C GLY A 175 -13.28 2.64 11.43
N PHE A 176 -12.68 3.80 11.76
CA PHE A 176 -12.53 4.32 13.12
C PHE A 176 -13.83 4.26 13.95
N SER A 177 -15.00 4.37 13.32
CA SER A 177 -16.29 4.40 14.01
C SER A 177 -16.66 3.08 14.69
N VAL A 178 -16.11 1.97 14.20
CA VAL A 178 -16.47 0.62 14.64
C VAL A 178 -15.35 -0.08 15.42
N PHE A 179 -14.20 0.58 15.62
CA PHE A 179 -13.06 -0.04 16.32
C PHE A 179 -13.39 -0.54 17.74
N TRP A 180 -14.30 0.13 18.44
CA TRP A 180 -14.78 -0.28 19.76
C TRP A 180 -15.39 -1.69 19.78
N ARG A 181 -15.97 -2.16 18.66
CA ARG A 181 -16.54 -3.51 18.53
C ARG A 181 -15.48 -4.60 18.70
N TRP A 182 -14.21 -4.26 18.44
CA TRP A 182 -13.07 -5.16 18.57
C TRP A 182 -12.00 -4.64 19.53
N GLY A 183 -12.44 -3.94 20.59
CA GLY A 183 -11.62 -3.66 21.76
C GLY A 183 -10.65 -2.48 21.64
N VAL A 184 -10.86 -1.57 20.67
CA VAL A 184 -10.06 -0.34 20.54
C VAL A 184 -11.00 0.88 20.49
N PRO A 185 -11.59 1.29 21.64
CA PRO A 185 -12.42 2.48 21.69
C PRO A 185 -11.56 3.72 21.54
N ILE A 186 -11.88 4.58 20.58
CA ILE A 186 -11.15 5.82 20.33
C ILE A 186 -12.03 7.01 20.64
N GLN A 187 -11.45 8.07 21.19
CA GLN A 187 -12.13 9.36 21.25
C GLN A 187 -12.21 9.92 19.84
N ARG A 188 -13.42 10.25 19.41
CA ARG A 188 -13.68 10.72 18.05
C ARG A 188 -14.44 12.03 18.10
N VAL A 189 -14.13 12.89 17.13
CA VAL A 189 -14.94 14.07 16.79
C VAL A 189 -15.75 13.85 15.51
N PHE A 190 -15.44 12.79 14.77
CA PHE A 190 -16.14 12.38 13.55
C PHE A 190 -16.55 10.90 13.62
N ASP A 191 -17.71 10.61 13.06
CA ASP A 191 -18.08 9.27 12.63
C ASP A 191 -17.82 9.11 11.14
N TYR A 192 -17.68 7.86 10.72
CA TYR A 192 -17.30 7.45 9.39
C TYR A 192 -18.30 6.41 8.88
N TYR A 193 -18.78 6.62 7.66
CA TYR A 193 -19.86 5.83 7.06
C TYR A 193 -19.46 5.29 5.70
N VAL A 194 -19.99 4.12 5.35
CA VAL A 194 -19.94 3.54 4.00
C VAL A 194 -21.35 3.51 3.39
N THR A 195 -21.47 3.96 2.14
CA THR A 195 -22.71 3.92 1.35
C THR A 195 -22.47 3.13 0.05
N PRO A 196 -23.39 2.24 -0.41
CA PRO A 196 -24.65 1.85 0.24
C PRO A 196 -24.43 1.11 1.56
N SER A 197 -25.47 1.04 2.39
CA SER A 197 -25.41 0.32 3.66
C SER A 197 -25.04 -1.14 3.44
N MET A 198 -24.07 -1.62 4.22
CA MET A 198 -23.55 -2.98 4.16
C MET A 198 -23.12 -3.45 5.54
N GLU A 199 -22.92 -4.75 5.70
CA GLU A 199 -22.27 -5.28 6.90
C GLU A 199 -20.78 -4.88 6.89
N VAL A 200 -20.28 -4.41 8.02
CA VAL A 200 -18.88 -4.00 8.18
C VAL A 200 -18.23 -4.93 9.18
N GLY A 201 -17.43 -5.86 8.67
CA GLY A 201 -16.59 -6.75 9.44
C GLY A 201 -15.24 -6.13 9.80
N LEU A 202 -14.36 -6.96 10.37
CA LEU A 202 -13.05 -6.55 10.85
C LEU A 202 -12.14 -6.09 9.69
N GLU A 203 -12.10 -6.85 8.59
CA GLU A 203 -11.26 -6.53 7.43
C GLU A 203 -11.75 -5.27 6.72
N GLU A 204 -13.06 -5.10 6.56
CA GLU A 204 -13.67 -3.90 6.01
C GLU A 204 -13.34 -2.68 6.87
N ALA A 205 -13.39 -2.80 8.20
CA ALA A 205 -13.03 -1.71 9.11
C ALA A 205 -11.56 -1.29 8.95
N ILE A 206 -10.62 -2.23 8.82
CA ILE A 206 -9.19 -1.95 8.59
C ILE A 206 -9.01 -1.21 7.25
N VAL A 207 -9.56 -1.76 6.16
CA VAL A 207 -9.43 -1.19 4.81
C VAL A 207 -10.04 0.20 4.74
N HIS A 208 -11.25 0.38 5.26
CA HIS A 208 -11.92 1.67 5.27
C HIS A 208 -11.17 2.69 6.12
N ALA A 209 -10.62 2.31 7.28
CA ALA A 209 -9.83 3.21 8.11
C ALA A 209 -8.53 3.64 7.42
N LEU A 210 -7.82 2.74 6.72
CA LEU A 210 -6.62 3.11 5.94
C LEU A 210 -6.93 4.12 4.83
N ILE A 211 -8.08 3.98 4.17
CA ILE A 211 -8.53 4.92 3.12
C ILE A 211 -8.89 6.27 3.72
N LEU A 212 -9.50 6.27 4.90
CA LEU A 212 -10.04 7.47 5.55
C LEU A 212 -9.00 8.20 6.41
N ALA A 213 -7.88 7.57 6.75
CA ALA A 213 -6.81 8.19 7.51
C ALA A 213 -6.19 9.37 6.74
N GLU A 214 -6.11 10.53 7.38
CA GLU A 214 -5.63 11.79 6.79
C GLU A 214 -4.26 12.21 7.32
N ASN A 215 -3.85 11.67 8.48
CA ASN A 215 -2.57 11.96 9.11
C ASN A 215 -1.90 10.67 9.63
N PRO A 216 -0.60 10.74 9.95
CA PRO A 216 0.13 9.58 10.49
C PRO A 216 -0.51 9.01 11.75
N GLN A 217 -1.02 9.84 12.65
CA GLN A 217 -1.57 9.47 13.95
C GLN A 217 -2.81 8.59 13.80
N GLU A 218 -3.69 8.93 12.86
CA GLU A 218 -4.83 8.10 12.47
C GLU A 218 -4.36 6.74 11.91
N ARG A 219 -3.27 6.68 11.12
CA ARG A 219 -2.67 5.41 10.68
C ARG A 219 -2.04 4.61 11.83
N GLY A 220 -1.49 5.27 12.83
CA GLY A 220 -1.04 4.65 14.08
C GLY A 220 -2.18 3.94 14.81
N LEU A 221 -3.36 4.56 14.90
CA LEU A 221 -4.56 3.92 15.45
C LEU A 221 -4.98 2.68 14.64
N VAL A 222 -4.88 2.73 13.30
CA VAL A 222 -5.13 1.55 12.47
C VAL A 222 -4.11 0.44 12.75
N ALA A 223 -2.84 0.78 12.98
CA ALA A 223 -1.80 -0.18 13.34
C ALA A 223 -2.11 -0.88 14.67
N ILE A 224 -2.50 -0.12 15.70
CA ILE A 224 -2.91 -0.66 16.99
C ILE A 224 -4.14 -1.56 16.84
N PHE A 225 -5.14 -1.11 16.07
CA PHE A 225 -6.36 -1.88 15.81
C PHE A 225 -6.10 -3.21 15.11
N TYR A 226 -5.25 -3.18 14.06
CA TYR A 226 -4.84 -4.37 13.34
C TYR A 226 -3.99 -5.30 14.24
N ALA A 227 -3.06 -4.76 15.02
CA ALA A 227 -2.26 -5.53 15.98
C ALA A 227 -3.12 -6.24 17.04
N LYS A 228 -4.09 -5.53 17.64
CA LYS A 228 -5.00 -6.08 18.66
C LYS A 228 -5.76 -7.31 18.15
N ASN A 229 -6.12 -7.28 16.88
CA ASN A 229 -7.01 -8.27 16.27
C ASN A 229 -6.31 -9.18 15.27
N ILE A 230 -4.96 -9.21 15.27
CA ILE A 230 -4.16 -9.88 14.24
C ILE A 230 -4.51 -11.37 14.07
N ASP A 231 -4.89 -12.04 15.15
CA ASP A 231 -5.25 -13.47 15.16
C ASP A 231 -6.69 -13.72 14.65
N ARG A 232 -7.54 -12.70 14.66
CA ARG A 232 -8.94 -12.77 14.20
C ARG A 232 -9.11 -12.35 12.74
N VAL A 233 -8.10 -11.69 12.16
CA VAL A 233 -8.12 -11.22 10.78
C VAL A 233 -7.95 -12.38 9.82
N ASP A 234 -8.90 -12.56 8.90
CA ASP A 234 -8.70 -13.41 7.74
C ASP A 234 -7.79 -12.70 6.72
N ARG A 235 -6.54 -13.17 6.64
CA ARG A 235 -5.52 -12.59 5.75
C ARG A 235 -5.90 -12.69 4.27
N SER A 236 -6.57 -13.75 3.84
CA SER A 236 -6.99 -13.95 2.45
C SER A 236 -8.07 -12.94 2.10
N LYS A 237 -9.08 -12.82 2.96
CA LYS A 237 -10.16 -11.84 2.81
C LYS A 237 -9.63 -10.41 2.82
N LEU A 238 -8.75 -10.07 3.77
CA LEU A 238 -8.15 -8.74 3.87
C LEU A 238 -7.37 -8.37 2.60
N GLN A 239 -6.56 -9.30 2.05
CA GLN A 239 -5.83 -9.04 0.80
C GLN A 239 -6.76 -8.84 -0.39
N LYS A 240 -7.84 -9.63 -0.50
CA LYS A 240 -8.83 -9.48 -1.57
C LYS A 240 -9.52 -8.11 -1.50
N LEU A 241 -9.98 -7.71 -0.31
CA LEU A 241 -10.59 -6.39 -0.08
C LEU A 241 -9.59 -5.26 -0.35
N ALA A 242 -8.35 -5.39 0.11
CA ALA A 242 -7.34 -4.37 -0.12
C ALA A 242 -7.02 -4.17 -1.61
N ARG A 243 -7.10 -5.23 -2.43
CA ARG A 243 -7.00 -5.12 -3.90
C ARG A 243 -8.21 -4.42 -4.49
N GLU A 244 -9.42 -4.85 -4.11
CA GLU A 244 -10.68 -4.25 -4.58
C GLU A 244 -10.72 -2.74 -4.32
N TYR A 245 -10.29 -2.31 -3.12
CA TYR A 245 -10.28 -0.91 -2.71
C TYR A 245 -8.99 -0.16 -3.06
N GLY A 246 -8.02 -0.80 -3.74
CA GLY A 246 -6.79 -0.16 -4.19
C GLY A 246 -5.80 0.24 -3.08
N VAL A 247 -5.88 -0.39 -1.90
CA VAL A 247 -5.02 -0.10 -0.72
C VAL A 247 -4.15 -1.29 -0.31
N LEU A 248 -3.90 -2.24 -1.22
CA LEU A 248 -3.03 -3.40 -0.94
C LEU A 248 -1.64 -2.97 -0.45
N LYS A 249 -1.05 -1.93 -1.04
CA LYS A 249 0.25 -1.42 -0.62
C LYS A 249 0.22 -0.89 0.81
N ASP A 250 -0.84 -0.17 1.19
CA ASP A 250 -1.00 0.35 2.55
C ASP A 250 -1.18 -0.76 3.58
N VAL A 251 -1.91 -1.83 3.26
CA VAL A 251 -2.04 -3.01 4.14
C VAL A 251 -0.70 -3.73 4.31
N LEU A 252 0.08 -3.88 3.24
CA LEU A 252 1.41 -4.49 3.31
C LEU A 252 2.38 -3.63 4.15
N GLU A 253 2.33 -2.30 4.01
CA GLU A 253 3.14 -1.38 4.81
C GLU A 253 2.69 -1.35 6.28
N LEU A 254 1.38 -1.39 6.55
CA LEU A 254 0.82 -1.51 7.91
C LEU A 254 1.37 -2.76 8.62
N ASP A 255 1.31 -3.90 7.94
CA ASP A 255 1.79 -5.16 8.48
C ASP A 255 3.33 -5.16 8.64
N ALA A 256 4.07 -4.57 7.69
CA ALA A 256 5.51 -4.38 7.83
C ALA A 256 5.88 -3.47 9.01
N PHE A 257 5.17 -2.35 9.20
CA PHE A 257 5.38 -1.41 10.29
C PHE A 257 5.24 -2.09 11.66
N ILE A 258 4.13 -2.79 11.91
CA ILE A 258 3.89 -3.52 13.17
C ILE A 258 4.96 -4.58 13.44
N ARG A 259 5.45 -5.20 12.37
CA ARG A 259 6.45 -6.26 12.47
C ARG A 259 7.88 -5.74 12.60
N GLY A 260 8.07 -4.42 12.63
CA GLY A 260 9.37 -3.77 12.72
C GLY A 260 10.22 -3.94 11.45
N LEU A 261 9.59 -4.14 10.30
CA LEU A 261 10.25 -4.23 9.01
C LEU A 261 10.33 -2.85 8.34
N LYS A 262 11.28 -2.68 7.42
CA LYS A 262 11.39 -1.47 6.62
C LYS A 262 10.14 -1.23 5.78
N ILE A 263 9.59 -0.02 5.88
CA ILE A 263 8.46 0.46 5.09
C ILE A 263 8.94 1.46 4.03
N GLU A 264 8.28 1.47 2.87
CA GLU A 264 8.65 2.35 1.75
C GLU A 264 8.28 3.81 2.03
N ARG A 265 7.16 4.05 2.71
CA ARG A 265 6.63 5.39 3.00
C ARG A 265 6.56 5.62 4.52
N PRO A 266 7.70 5.78 5.21
CA PRO A 266 7.73 5.92 6.66
C PRO A 266 6.98 7.15 7.17
N SER A 267 6.91 8.22 6.38
CA SER A 267 6.16 9.44 6.71
C SER A 267 4.64 9.23 6.82
N LEU A 268 4.11 8.08 6.41
CA LEU A 268 2.69 7.75 6.59
C LEU A 268 2.37 7.25 7.99
N PHE A 269 3.35 6.89 8.80
CA PHE A 269 3.14 6.37 10.14
C PHE A 269 3.79 7.29 11.17
N PRO A 270 3.26 7.34 12.42
CA PRO A 270 3.93 8.04 13.49
C PRO A 270 5.25 7.33 13.81
N PRO A 271 6.14 7.99 14.57
CA PRO A 271 7.28 7.31 15.19
C PRO A 271 6.84 6.03 15.91
N TRP A 272 7.61 4.95 15.73
CA TRP A 272 7.31 3.64 16.34
C TRP A 272 7.04 3.73 17.84
N GLU A 273 7.88 4.49 18.54
CA GLU A 273 7.82 4.67 19.98
C GLU A 273 6.48 5.26 20.45
N GLU A 274 5.95 6.23 19.70
CA GLU A 274 4.62 6.83 19.97
C GLU A 274 3.51 5.78 19.81
N VAL A 275 3.53 5.00 18.72
CA VAL A 275 2.52 3.96 18.49
C VAL A 275 2.63 2.86 19.55
N ARG A 276 3.85 2.46 19.94
CA ARG A 276 4.10 1.46 20.98
C ARG A 276 3.57 1.90 22.34
N GLU A 277 3.82 3.15 22.72
CA GLU A 277 3.30 3.69 23.97
C GLU A 277 1.76 3.76 23.94
N GLN A 278 1.18 4.25 22.85
CA GLN A 278 -0.27 4.31 22.67
C GLN A 278 -0.91 2.91 22.67
N ALA A 279 -0.24 1.90 22.09
CA ALA A 279 -0.72 0.52 22.06
C ALA A 279 -0.91 -0.09 23.46
N ARG A 280 -0.08 0.32 24.44
CA ARG A 280 -0.18 -0.15 25.83
C ARG A 280 -1.52 0.24 26.46
N ALA A 281 -2.05 1.42 26.14
CA ALA A 281 -3.37 1.86 26.61
C ALA A 281 -4.51 0.92 26.17
N TYR A 282 -4.31 0.19 25.07
CA TYR A 282 -5.26 -0.80 24.56
C TYR A 282 -4.89 -2.24 24.95
N SER A 283 -3.95 -2.43 25.87
CA SER A 283 -3.39 -3.75 26.23
C SER A 283 -2.92 -4.51 24.99
N VAL A 284 -2.18 -3.83 24.12
CA VAL A 284 -1.52 -4.40 22.94
C VAL A 284 -0.01 -4.31 23.16
N ASP A 285 0.66 -5.46 23.19
CA ASP A 285 2.11 -5.54 23.17
C ASP A 285 2.61 -5.69 21.73
N LEU A 286 3.04 -4.57 21.14
CA LEU A 286 3.59 -4.58 19.78
C LEU A 286 4.96 -5.27 19.68
N GLU A 287 5.75 -5.32 20.76
CA GLU A 287 7.07 -5.96 20.73
C GLU A 287 6.94 -7.48 20.52
N ARG A 288 5.88 -8.10 21.05
CA ARG A 288 5.54 -9.51 20.75
C ARG A 288 5.32 -9.77 19.26
N LEU A 289 4.83 -8.78 18.51
CA LEU A 289 4.49 -8.92 17.09
C LEU A 289 5.67 -8.63 16.16
N ARG A 290 6.73 -8.00 16.67
CA ARG A 290 7.94 -7.76 15.89
C ARG A 290 8.60 -9.07 15.51
N PHE A 291 9.08 -9.13 14.28
CA PHE A 291 9.96 -10.23 13.96
C PHE A 291 11.28 -10.06 14.69
N ARG A 292 11.76 -11.17 15.24
CA ARG A 292 13.17 -11.29 15.56
C ARG A 292 13.92 -11.27 14.23
N PRO A 293 14.81 -10.28 13.99
CA PRO A 293 15.64 -10.31 12.80
C PRO A 293 16.43 -11.61 12.76
N ILE A 294 16.59 -12.15 11.56
CA ILE A 294 17.44 -13.32 11.33
C ILE A 294 18.84 -12.95 11.79
N SER A 295 19.38 -13.76 12.70
CA SER A 295 20.69 -13.58 13.31
C SER A 295 21.43 -14.90 13.33
N ASP A 296 22.75 -14.83 13.49
CA ASP A 296 23.62 -16.00 13.70
C ASP A 296 23.11 -16.91 14.82
N GLU A 297 22.42 -16.37 15.84
CA GLU A 297 21.87 -17.14 16.95
C GLU A 297 20.80 -18.16 16.51
N PHE A 298 19.99 -17.83 15.49
CA PHE A 298 19.05 -18.80 14.93
C PHE A 298 19.78 -20.03 14.37
N PHE A 299 20.86 -19.81 13.62
CA PHE A 299 21.64 -20.87 13.00
C PHE A 299 22.49 -21.64 14.01
N LYS A 300 22.99 -21.00 15.07
CA LYS A 300 23.62 -21.68 16.21
C LYS A 300 22.66 -22.67 16.88
N ARG A 301 21.42 -22.24 17.16
CA ARG A 301 20.40 -23.11 17.76
C ARG A 301 20.00 -24.25 16.85
N LEU A 302 19.90 -24.01 15.54
CA LEU A 302 19.63 -25.05 14.55
C LEU A 302 20.78 -26.07 14.49
N GLY A 303 22.02 -25.59 14.40
CA GLY A 303 23.22 -26.41 14.42
C GLY A 303 23.34 -27.31 15.65
N ALA A 304 23.00 -26.80 16.83
CA ALA A 304 23.01 -27.57 18.08
C ALA A 304 21.94 -28.68 18.15
N LYS A 305 20.94 -28.67 17.25
CA LYS A 305 19.86 -29.68 17.19
C LYS A 305 20.08 -30.72 16.10
N LEU A 306 21.09 -30.56 15.25
CA LEU A 306 21.46 -31.53 14.22
C LEU A 306 22.28 -32.67 14.83
N GLU A 307 21.93 -33.90 14.47
CA GLU A 307 22.60 -35.12 14.96
C GLU A 307 23.91 -35.42 14.20
N LYS A 308 24.05 -34.89 12.99
CA LYS A 308 25.23 -35.03 12.14
C LYS A 308 25.45 -33.74 11.34
N GLU A 309 26.63 -33.60 10.74
CA GLU A 309 26.93 -32.46 9.88
C GLU A 309 25.95 -32.37 8.70
N VAL A 310 25.37 -31.19 8.46
CA VAL A 310 24.45 -30.91 7.35
C VAL A 310 24.89 -29.63 6.64
N ARG A 311 25.02 -29.72 5.31
CA ARG A 311 25.29 -28.56 4.46
C ARG A 311 23.99 -27.94 4.00
N VAL A 312 23.86 -26.63 4.21
CA VAL A 312 22.65 -25.89 3.87
C VAL A 312 23.03 -24.64 3.08
N PHE A 313 22.43 -24.48 1.91
CA PHE A 313 22.56 -23.30 1.07
C PHE A 313 21.45 -22.30 1.41
N LEU A 314 21.82 -21.17 2.02
CA LEU A 314 20.91 -20.08 2.37
C LEU A 314 20.87 -19.07 1.22
N PHE A 315 19.66 -18.78 0.74
CA PHE A 315 19.44 -17.79 -0.31
C PHE A 315 18.27 -16.85 0.02
N GLY A 316 17.85 -16.06 -0.97
CA GLY A 316 16.69 -15.18 -0.83
C GLY A 316 16.88 -14.04 0.17
N GLY A 317 15.77 -13.63 0.79
CA GLY A 317 15.75 -12.45 1.66
C GLY A 317 16.61 -12.61 2.91
N ALA A 318 16.68 -13.81 3.47
CA ALA A 318 17.44 -14.10 4.68
C ALA A 318 18.95 -13.98 4.46
N CYS A 319 19.42 -14.46 3.31
CA CYS A 319 20.81 -14.29 2.91
C CYS A 319 21.15 -12.80 2.74
N MET A 320 20.25 -12.00 2.14
CA MET A 320 20.46 -10.55 2.03
C MET A 320 20.58 -9.85 3.39
N VAL A 321 19.86 -10.33 4.41
CA VAL A 321 19.95 -9.79 5.78
C VAL A 321 21.33 -10.07 6.38
N LEU A 322 21.79 -11.32 6.34
CA LEU A 322 23.11 -11.69 6.86
C LEU A 322 24.26 -10.99 6.12
N ARG A 323 24.05 -10.62 4.85
CA ARG A 323 25.01 -9.85 4.03
C ARG A 323 24.93 -8.34 4.23
N GLY A 324 24.07 -7.83 5.13
CA GLY A 324 23.90 -6.38 5.37
C GLY A 324 23.21 -5.62 4.22
N LEU A 325 22.59 -6.35 3.29
CA LEU A 325 21.90 -5.77 2.13
C LEU A 325 20.44 -5.41 2.45
N LYS A 326 19.84 -6.09 3.42
CA LYS A 326 18.45 -5.91 3.85
C LYS A 326 18.35 -5.89 5.37
N ASP A 327 17.40 -5.14 5.92
CA ASP A 327 17.30 -4.97 7.38
C ASP A 327 16.50 -6.10 8.06
N GLY A 328 15.68 -6.83 7.30
CA GLY A 328 14.89 -7.95 7.82
C GLY A 328 14.09 -8.69 6.74
N THR A 329 13.66 -9.92 7.04
CA THR A 329 12.78 -10.74 6.20
C THR A 329 11.92 -11.66 7.05
N LYS A 330 10.80 -12.13 6.49
CA LYS A 330 9.88 -13.07 7.15
C LYS A 330 10.19 -14.53 6.85
N ASP A 331 10.90 -14.75 5.75
CA ASP A 331 11.08 -16.06 5.13
C ASP A 331 12.59 -16.40 5.12
N ILE A 332 12.91 -17.66 5.43
CA ILE A 332 14.24 -18.25 5.30
C ILE A 332 14.18 -19.29 4.18
N ASP A 333 14.86 -19.00 3.07
CA ASP A 333 14.95 -19.91 1.94
C ASP A 333 16.22 -20.76 2.05
N LEU A 334 16.05 -22.07 2.24
CA LEU A 334 17.13 -23.04 2.42
C LEU A 334 17.09 -24.10 1.33
N ALA A 335 18.23 -24.46 0.75
CA ALA A 335 18.37 -25.63 -0.10
C ALA A 335 19.42 -26.58 0.49
N VAL A 336 19.22 -27.89 0.34
CA VAL A 336 20.21 -28.89 0.76
C VAL A 336 20.64 -29.76 -0.41
N PRO A 337 21.93 -30.15 -0.49
CA PRO A 337 22.44 -30.94 -1.61
C PRO A 337 21.84 -32.34 -1.74
N THR A 338 21.45 -32.97 -0.62
CA THR A 338 21.01 -34.37 -0.59
C THR A 338 19.70 -34.56 0.16
N LYS A 339 19.01 -35.67 -0.13
CA LYS A 339 17.76 -36.04 0.55
C LYS A 339 18.02 -36.42 2.02
N GLU A 340 19.16 -37.02 2.29
CA GLU A 340 19.59 -37.38 3.65
C GLU A 340 19.78 -36.12 4.50
N GLU A 341 20.40 -35.07 3.95
CA GLU A 341 20.54 -33.76 4.61
C GLU A 341 19.18 -33.10 4.86
N TYR A 342 18.24 -33.22 3.89
CA TYR A 342 16.88 -32.72 4.01
C TYR A 342 16.16 -33.35 5.21
N GLU A 343 16.18 -34.67 5.32
CA GLU A 343 15.48 -35.40 6.38
C GLU A 343 16.03 -35.06 7.78
N VAL A 344 17.34 -34.88 7.90
CA VAL A 344 18.00 -34.51 9.17
C VAL A 344 17.60 -33.08 9.56
N LEU A 345 17.58 -32.16 8.61
CA LEU A 345 17.19 -30.78 8.85
C LEU A 345 15.71 -30.68 9.24
N VAL A 346 14.82 -31.42 8.58
CA VAL A 346 13.39 -31.52 8.94
C VAL A 346 13.23 -31.98 10.40
N LYS A 347 13.96 -33.01 10.82
CA LYS A 347 13.92 -33.50 12.22
C LYS A 347 14.38 -32.42 13.20
N ALA A 348 15.47 -31.71 12.89
CA ALA A 348 15.96 -30.63 13.73
C ALA A 348 14.97 -29.45 13.83
N LEU A 349 14.35 -29.04 12.72
CA LEU A 349 13.32 -28.00 12.70
C LEU A 349 12.10 -28.38 13.54
N LYS A 350 11.63 -29.63 13.43
CA LYS A 350 10.55 -30.16 14.29
C LYS A 350 10.94 -30.13 15.77
N LYS A 351 12.17 -30.52 16.12
CA LYS A 351 12.71 -30.41 17.50
C LYS A 351 12.81 -28.96 17.99
N MET A 352 12.95 -27.99 17.10
CA MET A 352 12.89 -26.55 17.43
C MET A 352 11.46 -26.02 17.58
N GLY A 353 10.44 -26.86 17.35
CA GLY A 353 9.02 -26.51 17.49
C GLY A 353 8.39 -25.95 16.22
N TYR A 354 9.01 -26.14 15.05
CA TYR A 354 8.38 -25.80 13.77
C TYR A 354 7.36 -26.86 13.36
N LYS A 355 6.23 -26.40 12.80
CA LYS A 355 5.19 -27.25 12.20
C LYS A 355 5.39 -27.30 10.69
N SER A 356 5.36 -28.49 10.11
CA SER A 356 5.44 -28.70 8.65
C SER A 356 4.03 -28.78 8.04
N TYR A 357 3.82 -28.14 6.90
CA TYR A 357 2.55 -28.24 6.15
C TYR A 357 2.56 -29.46 5.24
N GLY A 358 1.38 -30.07 5.02
CA GLY A 358 1.26 -31.29 4.21
C GLY A 358 1.66 -31.07 2.74
N VAL A 359 2.15 -32.12 2.08
CA VAL A 359 2.63 -32.10 0.68
C VAL A 359 1.63 -31.46 -0.29
N VAL A 360 0.33 -31.66 -0.07
CA VAL A 360 -0.77 -31.10 -0.89
C VAL A 360 -0.86 -29.57 -0.78
N GLU A 361 -0.61 -29.03 0.41
CA GLU A 361 -0.71 -27.59 0.70
C GLU A 361 0.50 -26.83 0.13
N VAL A 362 1.68 -27.45 0.19
CA VAL A 362 2.92 -26.99 -0.42
C VAL A 362 2.79 -26.91 -1.95
N ARG A 363 2.30 -27.97 -2.60
CA ARG A 363 2.09 -28.01 -4.06
C ARG A 363 1.16 -26.89 -4.52
N ARG A 364 0.07 -26.64 -3.80
CA ARG A 364 -0.90 -25.58 -4.11
C ARG A 364 -0.29 -24.17 -4.00
N ARG A 365 0.60 -23.93 -3.02
CA ARG A 365 1.25 -22.63 -2.81
C ARG A 365 2.36 -22.33 -3.83
N LEU A 366 3.09 -23.36 -4.27
CA LEU A 366 4.28 -23.20 -5.10
C LEU A 366 4.06 -23.55 -6.59
N ARG A 367 2.93 -24.15 -6.97
CA ARG A 367 2.67 -24.66 -8.33
C ARG A 367 3.84 -25.51 -8.86
N SER A 368 4.38 -26.37 -8.00
CA SER A 368 5.56 -27.20 -8.26
C SER A 368 5.30 -28.63 -7.79
N ASP A 369 5.78 -29.62 -8.53
CA ASP A 369 5.53 -31.04 -8.28
C ASP A 369 6.49 -31.71 -7.27
N GLU A 370 7.58 -31.03 -6.89
CA GLU A 370 8.60 -31.52 -5.95
C GLU A 370 8.37 -31.09 -4.49
N PRO A 371 8.76 -31.91 -3.50
CA PRO A 371 8.47 -31.68 -2.09
C PRO A 371 9.34 -30.57 -1.51
N VAL A 372 8.79 -29.36 -1.42
CA VAL A 372 9.32 -28.27 -0.60
C VAL A 372 8.79 -28.40 0.82
N GLY A 373 9.67 -28.44 1.81
CA GLY A 373 9.26 -28.43 3.21
C GLY A 373 8.90 -27.02 3.63
N PHE A 374 7.62 -26.75 3.87
CA PHE A 374 7.21 -25.46 4.43
C PHE A 374 7.05 -25.57 5.94
N PHE A 375 7.77 -24.74 6.69
CA PHE A 375 7.80 -24.78 8.14
C PHE A 375 7.42 -23.43 8.75
N GLU A 376 6.44 -23.42 9.65
CA GLU A 376 6.09 -22.21 10.41
C GLU A 376 6.16 -22.44 11.91
N LYS A 377 6.46 -21.36 12.61
CA LYS A 377 6.42 -21.26 14.06
C LYS A 377 6.05 -19.84 14.44
N GLU A 378 5.02 -19.68 15.28
CA GLU A 378 4.53 -18.36 15.70
C GLU A 378 5.67 -17.52 16.32
N GLY A 379 5.83 -16.28 15.87
CA GLY A 379 6.88 -15.37 16.33
C GLY A 379 8.28 -15.62 15.75
N PHE A 380 8.44 -16.61 14.86
CA PHE A 380 9.70 -16.92 14.17
C PHE A 380 9.53 -16.79 12.65
N PRO A 381 10.64 -16.61 11.90
CA PRO A 381 10.61 -16.65 10.44
C PRO A 381 10.09 -17.99 9.92
N SER A 382 9.27 -17.95 8.88
CA SER A 382 8.86 -19.13 8.11
C SER A 382 10.06 -19.66 7.32
N ILE A 383 10.10 -20.97 7.07
CA ILE A 383 11.22 -21.60 6.38
C ILE A 383 10.69 -22.36 5.17
N ASP A 384 11.23 -22.03 4.01
CA ASP A 384 11.06 -22.77 2.77
C ASP A 384 12.30 -23.65 2.60
N LEU A 385 12.15 -24.95 2.74
CA LEU A 385 13.22 -25.92 2.61
C LEU A 385 13.11 -26.68 1.29
N TYR A 386 14.08 -26.49 0.43
CA TYR A 386 14.25 -27.14 -0.87
C TYR A 386 15.31 -28.24 -0.79
N THR A 387 15.23 -29.21 -1.69
CA THR A 387 16.31 -30.17 -1.93
C THR A 387 17.31 -29.57 -2.93
N TYR A 388 18.03 -30.39 -3.69
CA TYR A 388 18.97 -29.94 -4.72
C TYR A 388 18.29 -29.17 -5.86
N ARG A 389 16.96 -29.23 -6.00
CA ARG A 389 16.19 -28.43 -6.95
C ARG A 389 15.40 -27.34 -6.21
N ILE A 390 15.62 -26.10 -6.64
CA ILE A 390 15.02 -24.90 -6.05
C ILE A 390 13.79 -24.51 -6.85
N ALA A 391 12.62 -24.63 -6.21
CA ALA A 391 11.32 -24.23 -6.73
C ALA A 391 10.95 -24.79 -8.13
N ASP A 392 11.41 -26.01 -8.47
CA ASP A 392 11.30 -26.62 -9.81
C ASP A 392 11.86 -25.75 -10.95
N LYS A 393 12.73 -24.79 -10.64
CA LYS A 393 13.33 -23.91 -11.64
C LYS A 393 14.82 -24.19 -11.78
N LEU A 394 15.60 -23.87 -10.75
CA LEU A 394 17.06 -23.99 -10.80
C LEU A 394 17.54 -25.20 -9.99
N VAL A 395 18.70 -25.72 -10.36
CA VAL A 395 19.42 -26.75 -9.61
C VAL A 395 20.51 -26.08 -8.78
N LEU A 396 20.66 -26.48 -7.52
CA LEU A 396 21.78 -26.08 -6.68
C LEU A 396 23.08 -26.66 -7.27
N SER A 397 23.80 -25.84 -8.05
CA SER A 397 25.00 -26.28 -8.74
C SER A 397 26.20 -26.28 -7.80
N GLU A 398 27.20 -27.12 -8.09
CA GLU A 398 28.48 -27.07 -7.38
C GLU A 398 29.15 -25.70 -7.48
N ALA A 399 28.97 -25.02 -8.62
CA ALA A 399 29.53 -23.70 -8.83
C ALA A 399 28.93 -22.68 -7.86
N MET A 400 27.62 -22.75 -7.56
CA MET A 400 26.95 -21.95 -6.52
C MET A 400 27.55 -22.23 -5.14
N MET A 401 27.73 -23.51 -4.80
CA MET A 401 28.31 -23.91 -3.51
C MET A 401 29.77 -23.44 -3.36
N ARG A 402 30.59 -23.52 -4.42
CA ARG A 402 32.00 -23.10 -4.39
C ARG A 402 32.20 -21.61 -4.15
N ARG A 403 31.30 -20.77 -4.65
CA ARG A 403 31.39 -19.29 -4.52
C ARG A 403 30.62 -18.73 -3.33
N ALA A 404 29.88 -19.58 -2.61
CA ALA A 404 29.17 -19.18 -1.42
C ALA A 404 30.14 -18.86 -0.27
N GLU A 405 29.75 -17.90 0.56
CA GLU A 405 30.46 -17.64 1.81
C GLU A 405 30.06 -18.72 2.83
N VAL A 406 31.02 -19.35 3.51
CA VAL A 406 30.77 -20.46 4.41
C VAL A 406 30.83 -20.01 5.86
N LYS A 407 29.78 -20.29 6.62
CA LYS A 407 29.73 -20.14 8.08
C LYS A 407 29.45 -21.48 8.74
N LYS A 408 30.17 -21.81 9.82
CA LYS A 408 29.98 -23.05 10.57
C LYS A 408 29.33 -22.77 11.93
N TYR A 409 28.28 -23.51 12.24
CA TYR A 409 27.56 -23.44 13.52
C TYR A 409 27.37 -24.86 14.07
N GLY A 410 28.40 -25.41 14.72
CA GLY A 410 28.40 -26.81 15.15
C GLY A 410 28.21 -27.75 13.96
N ASN A 411 27.18 -28.58 14.00
CA ASN A 411 26.83 -29.53 12.94
C ASN A 411 26.15 -28.88 11.71
N LEU A 412 25.99 -27.55 11.67
CA LEU A 412 25.46 -26.85 10.50
C LEU A 412 26.59 -26.16 9.73
N VAL A 413 26.75 -26.52 8.45
CA VAL A 413 27.61 -25.79 7.51
C VAL A 413 26.71 -24.96 6.61
N LEU A 414 26.65 -23.65 6.88
CA LEU A 414 25.79 -22.70 6.18
C LEU A 414 26.57 -22.05 5.02
N TYR A 415 26.10 -22.27 3.80
CA TYR A 415 26.59 -21.66 2.57
C TYR A 415 25.70 -20.48 2.21
N LEU A 416 26.18 -19.27 2.43
CA LEU A 416 25.47 -18.04 2.07
C LEU A 416 25.67 -17.79 0.57
N ALA A 417 24.56 -17.78 -0.17
CA ALA A 417 24.56 -17.52 -1.60
C ALA A 417 25.33 -16.24 -1.97
N SER A 418 26.03 -16.28 -3.10
CA SER A 418 26.66 -15.07 -3.66
C SER A 418 25.58 -14.05 -4.05
N ASN A 419 25.96 -12.78 -4.18
CA ASN A 419 25.02 -11.74 -4.60
C ASN A 419 24.43 -12.04 -5.98
N GLU A 420 25.28 -12.55 -6.87
CA GLU A 420 24.96 -12.94 -8.23
C GLU A 420 23.92 -14.07 -8.26
N ASP A 421 24.05 -15.06 -7.38
CA ASP A 421 23.11 -16.17 -7.26
C ASP A 421 21.76 -15.75 -6.72
N ILE A 422 21.75 -14.83 -5.75
CA ILE A 422 20.51 -14.27 -5.22
C ILE A 422 19.76 -13.53 -6.34
N ILE A 423 20.46 -12.75 -7.17
CA ILE A 423 19.83 -12.06 -8.31
C ILE A 423 19.25 -13.06 -9.30
N LEU A 424 20.01 -14.10 -9.68
CA LEU A 424 19.55 -15.12 -10.62
C LEU A 424 18.31 -15.88 -10.10
N LEU A 425 18.35 -16.33 -8.84
CA LEU A 425 17.24 -17.03 -8.20
C LEU A 425 15.99 -16.15 -8.12
N LYS A 426 16.15 -14.85 -7.88
CA LYS A 426 15.06 -13.88 -7.84
C LYS A 426 14.50 -13.54 -9.22
N SER A 427 15.35 -13.43 -10.25
CA SER A 427 14.93 -13.07 -11.60
C SER A 427 14.12 -14.16 -12.32
N VAL A 428 14.31 -15.42 -11.92
CA VAL A 428 13.51 -16.53 -12.47
C VAL A 428 12.17 -16.71 -11.74
N SER A 429 11.90 -15.91 -10.71
CA SER A 429 10.64 -15.95 -9.96
C SER A 429 9.60 -14.97 -10.52
N ASP A 430 8.31 -15.33 -10.46
CA ASP A 430 7.23 -14.52 -11.03
C ASP A 430 6.71 -13.42 -10.07
N ARG A 431 7.49 -13.07 -9.04
CA ARG A 431 7.04 -12.22 -7.92
C ARG A 431 7.58 -10.80 -8.06
N LEU A 432 6.68 -9.81 -8.17
CA LEU A 432 7.03 -8.38 -8.23
C LEU A 432 7.93 -7.87 -7.08
N ARG A 433 7.85 -8.49 -5.89
CA ARG A 433 8.71 -8.14 -4.74
C ARG A 433 10.18 -8.43 -5.01
N ASP A 434 10.47 -9.45 -5.81
CA ASP A 434 11.84 -9.85 -6.11
C ASP A 434 12.57 -8.81 -6.97
N LEU A 435 11.83 -8.06 -7.80
CA LEU A 435 12.37 -6.91 -8.53
C LEU A 435 12.83 -5.78 -7.59
N LEU A 436 12.09 -5.52 -6.51
CA LEU A 436 12.50 -4.52 -5.49
C LEU A 436 13.76 -4.96 -4.74
N ASP A 437 13.87 -6.25 -4.42
CA ASP A 437 15.06 -6.79 -3.75
C ASP A 437 16.29 -6.68 -4.67
N ILE A 438 16.16 -7.04 -5.96
CA ILE A 438 17.25 -6.90 -6.95
C ILE A 438 17.64 -5.42 -7.14
N GLU A 439 16.66 -4.51 -7.20
CA GLU A 439 16.92 -3.07 -7.28
C GLU A 439 17.77 -2.57 -6.10
N ILE A 440 17.45 -3.00 -4.87
CA ILE A 440 18.24 -2.66 -3.67
C ILE A 440 19.67 -3.20 -3.79
N MET A 441 19.83 -4.43 -4.27
CA MET A 441 21.14 -5.05 -4.46
C MET A 441 21.97 -4.28 -5.47
N ILE A 442 21.43 -3.96 -6.65
CA ILE A 442 22.13 -3.19 -7.69
C ILE A 442 22.55 -1.82 -7.14
N LYS A 443 21.66 -1.13 -6.42
CA LYS A 443 21.95 0.20 -5.85
C LYS A 443 23.05 0.18 -4.79
N LYS A 444 23.06 -0.85 -3.91
CA LYS A 444 24.04 -1.00 -2.82
C LYS A 444 25.39 -1.52 -3.32
N LEU A 445 25.38 -2.54 -4.18
CA LEU A 445 26.57 -3.25 -4.61
C LEU A 445 27.29 -2.56 -5.77
N ARG A 446 26.54 -1.86 -6.64
CA ARG A 446 27.08 -1.10 -7.79
C ARG A 446 28.10 -1.94 -8.59
N THR A 447 29.37 -1.53 -8.57
CA THR A 447 30.47 -2.14 -9.34
C THR A 447 30.95 -3.48 -8.77
N SER A 448 30.52 -3.87 -7.55
CA SER A 448 30.89 -5.16 -6.97
C SER A 448 30.11 -6.35 -7.55
N LEU A 449 29.05 -6.11 -8.32
CA LEU A 449 28.28 -7.17 -8.99
C LEU A 449 29.01 -7.70 -10.22
N LYS A 450 29.28 -9.00 -10.23
CA LYS A 450 29.90 -9.72 -11.35
C LYS A 450 28.84 -10.30 -12.27
N TRP A 451 28.33 -9.49 -13.18
CA TRP A 451 27.28 -9.93 -14.10
C TRP A 451 27.67 -11.11 -15.00
N SER A 452 28.97 -11.29 -15.28
CA SER A 452 29.47 -12.47 -16.00
C SER A 452 29.22 -13.77 -15.24
N THR A 453 29.27 -13.76 -13.90
CA THR A 453 28.95 -14.93 -13.08
C THR A 453 27.49 -15.34 -13.24
N ILE A 454 26.57 -14.37 -13.34
CA ILE A 454 25.14 -14.65 -13.59
C ILE A 454 24.96 -15.33 -14.95
N LEU A 455 25.61 -14.83 -16.00
CA LEU A 455 25.54 -15.42 -17.34
C LEU A 455 26.15 -16.83 -17.40
N ASN A 456 27.30 -17.04 -16.76
CA ASN A 456 27.94 -18.35 -16.72
C ASN A 456 27.09 -19.38 -15.96
N GLU A 457 26.47 -18.95 -14.85
CA GLU A 457 25.55 -19.82 -14.12
C GLU A 457 24.28 -20.09 -14.92
N LEU A 458 23.72 -19.09 -15.61
CA LEU A 458 22.56 -19.26 -16.48
C LEU A 458 22.79 -20.34 -17.54
N GLU A 459 23.97 -20.34 -18.17
CA GLU A 459 24.34 -21.38 -19.14
C GLU A 459 24.50 -22.76 -18.50
N MET A 460 25.11 -22.82 -17.31
CA MET A 460 25.18 -24.07 -16.52
C MET A 460 23.77 -24.60 -16.20
N GLN A 461 22.85 -23.72 -15.82
CA GLN A 461 21.46 -24.08 -15.52
C GLN A 461 20.72 -24.59 -16.77
N LYS A 462 20.97 -24.03 -17.97
CA LYS A 462 20.47 -24.59 -19.25
C LYS A 462 20.88 -26.06 -19.38
N ARG A 463 22.15 -26.38 -19.12
CA ARG A 463 22.68 -27.76 -19.21
C ARG A 463 22.09 -28.69 -18.15
N LEU A 464 21.95 -28.22 -16.91
CA LEU A 464 21.47 -29.03 -15.77
C LEU A 464 19.95 -29.29 -15.81
N THR A 465 19.18 -28.32 -16.28
CA THR A 465 17.71 -28.36 -16.23
C THR A 465 17.06 -28.70 -17.56
N ARG A 466 17.80 -28.54 -18.67
CA ARG A 466 17.27 -28.52 -20.05
C ARG A 466 16.15 -27.47 -20.24
N ARG A 467 16.13 -26.43 -19.42
CA ARG A 467 15.19 -25.30 -19.48
C ARG A 467 15.96 -24.00 -19.70
N HIS A 468 15.35 -23.08 -20.43
CA HIS A 468 15.95 -21.79 -20.74
C HIS A 468 15.38 -20.71 -19.81
N PHE A 469 16.26 -20.11 -19.01
CA PHE A 469 15.90 -19.02 -18.08
C PHE A 469 16.39 -17.64 -18.55
N CYS A 470 16.93 -17.55 -19.76
CA CYS A 470 17.42 -16.29 -20.33
C CYS A 470 16.30 -15.26 -20.52
N PHE A 471 15.11 -15.70 -20.93
CA PHE A 471 13.97 -14.81 -21.14
C PHE A 471 13.44 -14.18 -19.83
N PRO A 472 13.15 -14.93 -18.75
CA PRO A 472 12.79 -14.33 -17.46
C PRO A 472 13.83 -13.35 -16.90
N LEU A 473 15.11 -13.67 -17.06
CA LEU A 473 16.19 -12.78 -16.65
C LEU A 473 16.23 -11.50 -17.51
N LEU A 474 16.03 -11.60 -18.83
CA LEU A 474 15.94 -10.44 -19.73
C LEU A 474 14.78 -9.53 -19.33
N GLN A 475 13.57 -10.08 -19.13
CA GLN A 475 12.41 -9.31 -18.69
C GLN A 475 12.66 -8.58 -17.37
N THR A 476 13.32 -9.25 -16.42
CA THR A 476 13.70 -8.64 -15.14
C THR A 476 14.68 -7.48 -15.36
N VAL A 477 15.69 -7.67 -16.21
CA VAL A 477 16.68 -6.64 -16.55
C VAL A 477 16.01 -5.43 -17.22
N GLU A 478 15.13 -5.64 -18.20
CA GLU A 478 14.41 -4.57 -18.88
C GLU A 478 13.52 -3.76 -17.93
N ALA A 479 12.76 -4.45 -17.07
CA ALA A 479 11.92 -3.80 -16.08
C ALA A 479 12.75 -2.97 -15.07
N LEU A 480 13.94 -3.45 -14.70
CA LEU A 480 14.87 -2.70 -13.86
C LEU A 480 15.46 -1.48 -14.58
N GLU A 481 15.86 -1.61 -15.85
CA GLU A 481 16.36 -0.48 -16.64
C GLU A 481 15.28 0.61 -16.80
N GLU A 482 14.04 0.21 -17.11
CA GLU A 482 12.92 1.13 -17.27
C GLU A 482 12.64 1.90 -15.98
N LYS A 483 12.63 1.20 -14.84
CA LYS A 483 12.34 1.78 -13.53
C LYS A 483 13.47 2.65 -13.00
N MET A 484 14.72 2.19 -13.11
CA MET A 484 15.89 2.87 -12.54
C MET A 484 16.48 3.92 -13.47
N LYS A 485 16.14 3.90 -14.77
CA LYS A 485 16.77 4.71 -15.82
C LYS A 485 18.29 4.50 -15.88
N VAL A 486 18.74 3.27 -15.66
CA VAL A 486 20.15 2.85 -15.68
C VAL A 486 20.32 1.69 -16.66
N LYS A 487 21.45 1.63 -17.37
CA LYS A 487 21.78 0.50 -18.24
C LYS A 487 22.44 -0.64 -17.46
N ILE A 488 21.97 -1.87 -17.67
CA ILE A 488 22.52 -3.08 -17.06
C ILE A 488 23.48 -3.77 -18.06
N PRO A 489 24.74 -4.08 -17.66
CA PRO A 489 25.78 -4.50 -18.61
C PRO A 489 25.50 -5.77 -19.44
N ILE A 490 24.62 -6.66 -18.98
CA ILE A 490 24.38 -7.95 -19.63
C ILE A 490 23.20 -7.97 -20.60
N LYS A 491 22.43 -6.88 -20.71
CA LYS A 491 21.21 -6.86 -21.53
C LYS A 491 21.45 -7.32 -22.97
N ARG A 492 22.42 -6.73 -23.67
CA ARG A 492 22.76 -7.11 -25.06
C ARG A 492 23.11 -8.58 -25.23
N LYS A 493 23.82 -9.15 -24.24
CA LYS A 493 24.20 -10.56 -24.28
C LYS A 493 23.00 -11.47 -23.99
N LEU A 494 22.06 -11.03 -23.15
CA LEU A 494 20.80 -11.74 -22.92
C LEU A 494 19.88 -11.69 -24.14
N GLU A 495 19.77 -10.54 -24.82
CA GLU A 495 19.01 -10.40 -26.08
C GLU A 495 19.52 -11.43 -27.11
N TYR A 496 20.84 -11.49 -27.33
CA TYR A 496 21.45 -12.49 -28.21
C TYR A 496 21.15 -13.94 -27.79
N LEU A 497 21.25 -14.28 -26.51
CA LEU A 497 20.96 -15.63 -26.00
C LEU A 497 19.47 -16.00 -26.14
N VAL A 498 18.56 -15.02 -26.09
CA VAL A 498 17.13 -15.24 -26.33
C VAL A 498 16.87 -15.45 -27.82
N GLU A 499 17.47 -14.65 -28.71
CA GLU A 499 17.37 -14.81 -30.17
C GLU A 499 17.90 -16.17 -30.65
N GLU A 500 19.07 -16.59 -30.14
CA GLU A 500 19.64 -17.90 -30.41
C GLU A 500 18.69 -19.02 -29.95
N HIS A 501 18.12 -18.91 -28.75
CA HIS A 501 17.17 -19.88 -28.25
C HIS A 501 15.88 -19.96 -29.07
N MET A 502 15.31 -18.81 -29.47
CA MET A 502 14.12 -18.79 -30.32
C MET A 502 14.41 -19.48 -31.67
N SER A 503 15.59 -19.27 -32.23
CA SER A 503 16.04 -19.95 -33.45
C SER A 503 16.22 -21.46 -33.27
N GLU A 504 16.70 -21.92 -32.11
CA GLU A 504 16.77 -23.35 -31.75
C GLU A 504 15.36 -23.97 -31.69
N VAL A 505 14.42 -23.29 -31.02
CA VAL A 505 13.03 -23.77 -30.85
C VAL A 505 12.29 -23.81 -32.18
N GLU A 506 12.43 -22.79 -33.02
CA GLU A 506 11.82 -22.77 -34.36
C GLU A 506 12.28 -23.95 -35.22
N LYS A 507 13.58 -24.29 -35.18
CA LYS A 507 14.12 -25.47 -35.88
C LYS A 507 13.57 -26.79 -35.31
N GLU A 508 13.47 -26.91 -33.99
CA GLU A 508 12.89 -28.11 -33.36
C GLU A 508 11.41 -28.30 -33.69
N VAL A 509 10.63 -27.21 -33.71
CA VAL A 509 9.21 -27.24 -34.08
C VAL A 509 9.07 -27.62 -35.56
N PHE A 510 9.84 -26.98 -36.44
CA PHE A 510 9.84 -27.28 -37.88
C PHE A 510 10.21 -28.76 -38.16
N ASN A 511 11.23 -29.30 -37.50
CA ASN A 511 11.62 -30.71 -37.65
C ASN A 511 10.55 -31.68 -37.13
N LYS A 512 9.90 -31.37 -36.01
CA LYS A 512 8.78 -32.18 -35.47
C LYS A 512 7.53 -32.13 -36.34
N GLU A 513 7.30 -31.04 -37.07
CA GLU A 513 6.22 -30.93 -38.04
C GLU A 513 6.51 -31.74 -39.30
N GLN A 514 7.78 -31.80 -39.74
CA GLN A 514 8.20 -32.65 -40.86
C GLN A 514 8.11 -34.16 -40.55
N GLU A 515 8.39 -34.58 -39.31
CA GLU A 515 8.24 -35.98 -38.86
C GLU A 515 6.77 -36.45 -38.73
N LYS A 516 5.80 -35.52 -38.74
CA LYS A 516 4.36 -35.83 -38.59
C LYS A 516 3.59 -35.86 -39.91
N LEU A 517 4.22 -35.57 -41.04
CA LEU A 517 3.62 -35.75 -42.36
C LEU A 517 3.68 -37.24 -42.72
N PRO A 518 2.53 -37.92 -42.93
CA PRO A 518 2.56 -39.30 -43.41
C PRO A 518 3.13 -39.33 -44.82
N SER A 519 4.12 -40.22 -45.02
CA SER A 519 4.73 -40.57 -46.32
C SER A 519 3.72 -40.98 -47.36
#